data_AF-A0AAV5LW72-F1
#
_entry.id   AF-A0AAV5LW72-F1
#
_cell.length_a   1.000
_cell.length_b   1.000
_cell.length_c   1.000
_cell.angle_alpha   90.00
_cell.angle_beta   90.00
_cell.angle_gamma   90.00
#
_symmetry.space_group_name_H-M   'P 1'
#
loop_
_entity.id
_entity.type
_entity.pdbx_description
1 polymer ?
#
loop_
_entity_poly.entity_id
_entity_poly.type
_entity_poly.pdbx_seq_one_letter_code
_entity_poly.pdbx_strand_id
1 'polypeptide(L)'
;MVGFSSDEHIVMLPMMAHGHLVPFLALAREIHQRKGFTITMASTPLNIQYLRSTAVSEIRLVELPFRSAEHGLPPDTENTENLPLDQLINIFRASESLEAPVRQLLSEIVEKEGRPPLCVVSDVFFGWAVRVAESMGTVNVTFATWGAYGNLAFISLWMNLPHRESESEEFTLPGLPDRIRFPISPLHQFLRMANGTDSWSRFFQPQISKSLRSLGCLCNTVEEVEPIALEWLRNYMKIPVWPIGPLLPSALLNKSSSSAGHFYKHRAGKQPGMSVEKCIKWLDLQKPDSVLYISFGSQNTISQAQMKALASGLEESGVLFIWVIRPPLGFDLRGEFKPEWLPDGFEERTREKKQGLLVKNWAPQLDILSHKSTGAFLSHCGWNSVTESLSQGVPIIGWPMAAEQAYNSKMLVEEMGVSVELTRGLQSEIRGEEVKEMIETVMGENGKGAEMRKKAAEVAERIKAAMNEEGEEKGSSIQALDNFISAVSVRGKQKEICT
;
A
#
# COMPACT_ATOMS: atom_id res chain seq x y z
N MET A 1 24.74 -24.54 -0.63
CA MET A 1 23.58 -24.42 -1.53
C MET A 1 22.69 -25.63 -1.33
N VAL A 2 21.57 -25.46 -0.63
CA VAL A 2 20.54 -26.51 -0.57
C VAL A 2 19.79 -26.41 -1.89
N GLY A 3 19.89 -27.43 -2.75
CA GLY A 3 19.10 -27.49 -3.98
C GLY A 3 17.62 -27.58 -3.61
N PHE A 4 16.81 -26.63 -4.07
CA PHE A 4 15.36 -26.66 -3.91
C PHE A 4 14.77 -27.65 -4.92
N SER A 5 13.77 -28.44 -4.51
CA SER A 5 12.92 -29.15 -5.47
C SER A 5 12.02 -28.11 -6.16
N SER A 6 11.86 -28.21 -7.48
CA SER A 6 10.95 -27.36 -8.27
C SER A 6 9.47 -27.53 -7.93
N ASP A 7 9.14 -28.48 -7.03
CA ASP A 7 7.77 -28.92 -6.83
C ASP A 7 7.07 -28.25 -5.63
N GLU A 8 7.72 -27.30 -4.94
CA GLU A 8 7.11 -26.61 -3.79
C GLU A 8 5.94 -25.71 -4.18
N HIS A 9 4.91 -25.67 -3.33
CA HIS A 9 3.67 -24.95 -3.57
C HIS A 9 3.38 -23.97 -2.43
N ILE A 10 3.15 -22.71 -2.74
CA ILE A 10 2.70 -21.68 -1.78
C ILE A 10 1.30 -21.20 -2.17
N VAL A 11 0.41 -21.10 -1.18
CA VAL A 11 -0.92 -20.50 -1.35
C VAL A 11 -0.91 -19.08 -0.77
N MET A 12 -1.44 -18.12 -1.51
CA MET A 12 -1.47 -16.70 -1.17
C MET A 12 -2.90 -16.18 -1.06
N LEU A 13 -3.20 -15.51 0.06
CA LEU A 13 -4.54 -15.02 0.40
C LEU A 13 -4.50 -13.50 0.66
N PRO A 14 -4.54 -12.65 -0.38
CA PRO A 14 -4.57 -11.20 -0.24
C PRO A 14 -5.93 -10.69 0.27
N MET A 15 -5.92 -9.60 1.04
CA MET A 15 -7.15 -8.85 1.34
C MET A 15 -7.79 -8.32 0.04
N MET A 16 -9.12 -8.22 0.04
CA MET A 16 -9.97 -7.72 -1.05
C MET A 16 -9.82 -6.19 -1.27
N ALA A 17 -8.60 -5.78 -1.58
CA ALA A 17 -8.18 -4.39 -1.73
C ALA A 17 -7.03 -4.30 -2.73
N HIS A 18 -7.07 -3.36 -3.66
CA HIS A 18 -6.00 -3.16 -4.65
C HIS A 18 -4.62 -2.94 -4.00
N GLY A 19 -4.59 -2.23 -2.87
CA GLY A 19 -3.37 -2.01 -2.09
C GLY A 19 -2.74 -3.30 -1.53
N HIS A 20 -3.48 -4.41 -1.53
CA HIS A 20 -3.03 -5.71 -1.06
C HIS A 20 -2.84 -6.71 -2.21
N LEU A 21 -3.79 -6.76 -3.15
CA LEU A 21 -3.71 -7.62 -4.35
C LEU A 21 -2.42 -7.40 -5.15
N VAL A 22 -2.02 -6.14 -5.34
CA VAL A 22 -0.86 -5.80 -6.17
C VAL A 22 0.47 -6.22 -5.53
N PRO A 23 0.77 -5.90 -4.25
CA PRO A 23 1.97 -6.42 -3.59
C PRO A 23 2.01 -7.95 -3.51
N PHE A 24 0.87 -8.62 -3.26
CA PHE A 24 0.84 -10.08 -3.25
C PHE A 24 1.18 -10.67 -4.63
N LEU A 25 0.66 -10.09 -5.72
CA LEU A 25 1.01 -10.53 -7.07
C LEU A 25 2.49 -10.29 -7.39
N ALA A 26 3.05 -9.16 -6.94
CA ALA A 26 4.47 -8.88 -7.08
C ALA A 26 5.32 -9.92 -6.32
N LEU A 27 4.99 -10.20 -5.06
CA LEU A 27 5.66 -11.25 -4.27
C LEU A 27 5.53 -12.63 -4.92
N ALA A 28 4.36 -12.99 -5.42
CA ALA A 28 4.12 -14.25 -6.11
C ALA A 28 5.07 -14.44 -7.31
N ARG A 29 5.20 -13.38 -8.13
CA ARG A 29 6.12 -13.37 -9.28
C ARG A 29 7.57 -13.49 -8.84
N GLU A 30 7.99 -12.71 -7.85
CA GLU A 30 9.36 -12.75 -7.33
C GLU A 30 9.73 -14.16 -6.85
N ILE A 31 8.88 -14.79 -6.04
CA ILE A 31 9.15 -16.14 -5.54
C ILE A 31 9.16 -17.16 -6.68
N HIS A 32 8.18 -17.09 -7.59
CA HIS A 32 8.10 -18.01 -8.73
C HIS A 32 9.34 -17.90 -9.62
N GLN A 33 9.75 -16.69 -10.00
CA GLN A 33 10.91 -16.46 -10.86
C GLN A 33 12.22 -16.89 -10.21
N ARG A 34 12.37 -16.68 -8.89
CA ARG A 34 13.61 -17.01 -8.16
C ARG A 34 13.76 -18.48 -7.82
N LYS A 35 12.66 -19.18 -7.52
CA LYS A 35 12.70 -20.54 -6.96
C LYS A 35 12.00 -21.59 -7.82
N GLY A 36 11.21 -21.18 -8.81
CA GLY A 36 10.38 -22.08 -9.61
C GLY A 36 9.17 -22.63 -8.87
N PHE A 37 8.84 -22.10 -7.69
CA PHE A 37 7.72 -22.61 -6.88
C PHE A 37 6.39 -22.41 -7.60
N THR A 38 5.49 -23.38 -7.44
CA THR A 38 4.09 -23.21 -7.81
C THR A 38 3.44 -22.22 -6.83
N ILE A 39 2.85 -21.15 -7.35
CA ILE A 39 2.13 -20.18 -6.52
C ILE A 39 0.66 -20.19 -6.91
N THR A 40 -0.22 -20.38 -5.93
CA THR A 40 -1.66 -20.20 -6.08
C THR A 40 -2.10 -18.95 -5.32
N MET A 41 -2.63 -17.96 -6.03
CA MET A 41 -3.34 -16.83 -5.41
C MET A 41 -4.84 -17.11 -5.43
N ALA A 42 -5.48 -17.08 -4.27
CA ALA A 42 -6.90 -17.30 -4.14
C ALA A 42 -7.60 -16.04 -3.61
N SER A 43 -8.69 -15.65 -4.28
CA SER A 43 -9.49 -14.48 -3.93
C SER A 43 -10.90 -14.61 -4.52
N THR A 44 -11.75 -13.61 -4.33
CA THR A 44 -13.13 -13.61 -4.83
C THR A 44 -13.17 -13.44 -6.37
N PRO A 45 -14.28 -13.80 -7.06
CA PRO A 45 -14.35 -13.82 -8.53
C PRO A 45 -13.94 -12.52 -9.23
N LEU A 46 -14.42 -11.36 -8.77
CA LEU A 46 -14.08 -10.06 -9.38
C LEU A 46 -12.62 -9.67 -9.14
N ASN A 47 -12.06 -10.03 -7.98
CA ASN A 47 -10.64 -9.81 -7.70
C ASN A 47 -9.74 -10.72 -8.54
N ILE A 48 -10.17 -11.97 -8.77
CA ILE A 48 -9.46 -12.87 -9.68
C ILE A 48 -9.55 -12.38 -11.13
N GLN A 49 -10.69 -11.85 -11.55
CA GLN A 49 -10.82 -11.22 -12.87
C GLN A 49 -9.85 -10.04 -13.02
N TYR A 50 -9.75 -9.17 -12.01
CA TYR A 50 -8.76 -8.11 -11.96
C TYR A 50 -7.34 -8.66 -12.04
N LEU A 51 -7.00 -9.67 -11.23
CA LEU A 51 -5.67 -10.28 -11.25
C LEU A 51 -5.35 -10.91 -12.62
N ARG A 52 -6.29 -11.59 -13.28
CA ARG A 52 -6.10 -12.13 -14.65
C ARG A 52 -5.78 -11.05 -15.67
N SER A 53 -6.33 -9.84 -15.52
CA SER A 53 -6.00 -8.72 -16.43
C SER A 53 -4.58 -8.17 -16.23
N THR A 54 -4.00 -8.40 -15.06
CA THR A 54 -2.65 -7.94 -14.69
C THR A 54 -1.58 -9.04 -14.75
N ALA A 55 -1.97 -10.32 -14.64
CA ALA A 55 -1.10 -11.47 -14.49
C ALA A 55 -0.68 -12.07 -15.85
N VAL A 56 0.53 -12.66 -15.86
CA VAL A 56 1.00 -13.56 -16.92
C VAL A 56 0.67 -15.00 -16.47
N SER A 57 0.62 -15.96 -17.39
CA SER A 57 0.16 -17.35 -17.21
C SER A 57 0.88 -18.21 -16.15
N GLU A 58 1.81 -17.65 -15.39
CA GLU A 58 2.72 -18.35 -14.46
C GLU A 58 2.13 -18.58 -13.07
N ILE A 59 1.20 -17.72 -12.62
CA ILE A 59 0.58 -17.81 -11.29
C ILE A 59 -0.80 -18.47 -11.41
N ARG A 60 -1.08 -19.49 -10.58
CA ARG A 60 -2.40 -20.13 -10.53
C ARG A 60 -3.37 -19.19 -9.81
N LEU A 61 -4.48 -18.85 -10.45
CA LEU A 61 -5.50 -17.96 -9.89
C LEU A 61 -6.79 -18.76 -9.61
N VAL A 62 -7.22 -18.78 -8.34
CA VAL A 62 -8.38 -19.56 -7.89
C VAL A 62 -9.48 -18.64 -7.36
N GLU A 63 -10.69 -18.84 -7.88
CA GLU A 63 -11.89 -18.13 -7.42
C GLU A 63 -12.46 -18.80 -6.18
N LEU A 64 -12.59 -18.03 -5.10
CA LEU A 64 -13.26 -18.43 -3.87
C LEU A 64 -14.72 -17.95 -3.95
N PRO A 65 -15.73 -18.82 -3.76
CA PRO A 65 -17.13 -18.41 -3.78
C PRO A 65 -17.39 -17.24 -2.84
N PHE A 66 -17.96 -16.18 -3.38
CA PHE A 66 -18.29 -14.96 -2.64
C PHE A 66 -19.54 -14.32 -3.24
N ARG A 67 -20.42 -13.80 -2.38
CA ARG A 67 -21.65 -13.12 -2.79
C ARG A 67 -21.85 -11.89 -1.94
N SER A 68 -21.63 -10.72 -2.55
CA SER A 68 -21.66 -9.44 -1.82
C SER A 68 -22.99 -9.20 -1.07
N ALA A 69 -24.11 -9.60 -1.67
CA ALA A 69 -25.45 -9.47 -1.09
C ALA A 69 -25.63 -10.25 0.24
N GLU A 70 -24.93 -11.38 0.43
CA GLU A 70 -25.00 -12.18 1.67
C GLU A 70 -24.29 -11.48 2.86
N HIS A 71 -23.53 -10.42 2.57
CA HIS A 71 -22.72 -9.68 3.54
C HIS A 71 -23.15 -8.22 3.73
N GLY A 72 -24.33 -7.84 3.22
CA GLY A 72 -24.83 -6.47 3.29
C GLY A 72 -24.04 -5.47 2.44
N LEU A 73 -23.29 -5.96 1.46
CA LEU A 73 -22.55 -5.13 0.51
C LEU A 73 -23.41 -4.85 -0.74
N PRO A 74 -23.15 -3.75 -1.47
CA PRO A 74 -23.80 -3.51 -2.76
C PRO A 74 -23.56 -4.65 -3.77
N PRO A 75 -24.41 -4.80 -4.79
CA PRO A 75 -24.20 -5.77 -5.86
C PRO A 75 -22.82 -5.60 -6.51
N ASP A 76 -22.23 -6.70 -6.97
CA ASP A 76 -20.94 -6.76 -7.68
C ASP A 76 -19.80 -6.02 -6.96
N THR A 77 -19.82 -6.06 -5.62
CA THR A 77 -18.84 -5.38 -4.79
C THR A 77 -18.06 -6.37 -3.94
N GLU A 78 -16.86 -6.69 -4.42
CA GLU A 78 -15.94 -7.62 -3.77
C GLU A 78 -14.58 -6.99 -3.50
N ASN A 79 -14.46 -5.67 -3.63
CA ASN A 79 -13.23 -4.93 -3.35
C ASN A 79 -13.57 -3.67 -2.55
N THR A 80 -12.63 -3.24 -1.72
CA THR A 80 -12.70 -1.96 -0.99
C THR A 80 -12.71 -0.73 -1.90
N GLU A 81 -12.34 -0.89 -3.17
CA GLU A 81 -12.42 0.19 -4.13
C GLU A 81 -13.87 0.64 -4.36
N ASN A 82 -14.09 1.96 -4.30
CA ASN A 82 -15.39 2.60 -4.50
C ASN A 82 -16.46 2.18 -3.47
N LEU A 83 -16.09 1.47 -2.40
CA LEU A 83 -17.00 1.21 -1.30
C LEU A 83 -17.19 2.49 -0.47
N PRO A 84 -18.44 2.83 -0.11
CA PRO A 84 -18.72 3.85 0.90
C PRO A 84 -17.98 3.53 2.20
N LEU A 85 -17.51 4.57 2.90
CA LEU A 85 -16.69 4.42 4.11
C LEU A 85 -17.40 3.60 5.21
N ASP A 86 -18.71 3.77 5.36
CA ASP A 86 -19.55 3.04 6.32
C ASP A 86 -19.69 1.54 5.98
N GLN A 87 -19.44 1.15 4.73
CA GLN A 87 -19.49 -0.24 4.26
C GLN A 87 -18.13 -0.96 4.32
N LEU A 88 -17.03 -0.24 4.58
CA LEU A 88 -15.69 -0.85 4.61
C LEU A 88 -15.59 -1.97 5.65
N ILE A 89 -16.18 -1.82 6.82
CA ILE A 89 -16.16 -2.89 7.83
C ILE A 89 -16.91 -4.16 7.39
N ASN A 90 -17.94 -4.01 6.53
CA ASN A 90 -18.70 -5.15 6.05
C ASN A 90 -17.87 -6.05 5.15
N ILE A 91 -17.01 -5.49 4.28
CA ILE A 91 -16.11 -6.29 3.44
C ILE A 91 -14.99 -6.95 4.24
N PHE A 92 -14.49 -6.30 5.29
CA PHE A 92 -13.55 -6.93 6.23
C PHE A 92 -14.19 -8.16 6.90
N ARG A 93 -15.39 -8.02 7.47
CA ARG A 93 -16.13 -9.14 8.09
C ARG A 93 -16.50 -10.23 7.08
N ALA A 94 -16.87 -9.84 5.87
CA ALA A 94 -17.16 -10.78 4.79
C ALA A 94 -15.97 -11.68 4.47
N SER A 95 -14.73 -11.22 4.69
CA SER A 95 -13.54 -12.07 4.48
C SER A 95 -13.53 -13.35 5.32
N GLU A 96 -14.22 -13.38 6.47
CA GLU A 96 -14.28 -14.56 7.33
C GLU A 96 -15.08 -15.70 6.67
N SER A 97 -15.98 -15.40 5.72
CA SER A 97 -16.71 -16.43 4.96
C SER A 97 -15.80 -17.22 4.00
N LEU A 98 -14.61 -16.69 3.69
CA LEU A 98 -13.62 -17.35 2.84
C LEU A 98 -12.88 -18.49 3.57
N GLU A 99 -13.04 -18.64 4.89
CA GLU A 99 -12.36 -19.70 5.65
C GLU A 99 -12.67 -21.10 5.11
N ALA A 100 -13.96 -21.40 4.86
CA ALA A 100 -14.38 -22.71 4.37
C ALA A 100 -13.94 -22.97 2.91
N PRO A 101 -14.13 -22.04 1.95
CA PRO A 101 -13.55 -22.16 0.62
C PRO A 101 -12.03 -22.37 0.59
N VAL A 102 -11.28 -21.66 1.44
CA VAL A 102 -9.81 -21.83 1.51
C VAL A 102 -9.44 -23.20 2.07
N ARG A 103 -10.17 -23.69 3.08
CA ARG A 103 -9.98 -25.04 3.62
C ARG A 103 -10.21 -26.09 2.53
N GLN A 104 -11.25 -25.95 1.73
CA GLN A 104 -11.51 -26.83 0.60
C GLN A 104 -10.37 -26.78 -0.43
N LEU A 105 -9.93 -25.59 -0.84
CA LEU A 105 -8.81 -25.43 -1.75
C LEU A 105 -7.54 -26.14 -1.25
N LEU A 106 -7.22 -25.99 0.03
CA LEU A 106 -6.05 -26.65 0.62
C LEU A 106 -6.22 -28.18 0.66
N SER A 107 -7.43 -28.71 0.90
CA SER A 107 -7.70 -30.15 0.78
C SER A 107 -7.45 -30.65 -0.64
N GLU A 108 -7.96 -29.95 -1.65
CA GLU A 108 -7.81 -30.32 -3.06
C GLU A 108 -6.35 -30.32 -3.49
N ILE A 109 -5.54 -29.37 -2.99
CA ILE A 109 -4.09 -29.35 -3.20
C ILE A 109 -3.44 -30.58 -2.55
N VAL A 110 -3.77 -30.89 -1.29
CA VAL A 110 -3.22 -32.07 -0.58
C VAL A 110 -3.58 -33.37 -1.31
N GLU A 111 -4.83 -33.53 -1.73
CA GLU A 111 -5.30 -34.72 -2.46
C GLU A 111 -4.60 -34.87 -3.80
N LYS A 112 -4.38 -33.78 -4.52
CA LYS A 112 -3.75 -33.79 -5.85
C LYS A 112 -2.23 -33.98 -5.79
N GLU A 113 -1.56 -33.33 -4.85
CA GLU A 113 -0.10 -33.27 -4.76
C GLU A 113 0.47 -34.27 -3.75
N GLY A 114 -0.38 -34.95 -2.97
CA GLY A 114 0.01 -35.94 -1.97
C GLY A 114 0.65 -35.35 -0.71
N ARG A 115 0.71 -34.02 -0.61
CA ARG A 115 1.33 -33.28 0.50
C ARG A 115 0.73 -31.88 0.62
N PRO A 116 0.73 -31.26 1.81
CA PRO A 116 0.27 -29.89 1.96
C PRO A 116 1.21 -28.89 1.29
N PRO A 117 0.72 -27.69 0.94
CA PRO A 117 1.59 -26.62 0.46
C PRO A 117 2.65 -26.28 1.51
N LEU A 118 3.80 -25.79 1.06
CA LEU A 118 4.93 -25.40 1.89
C LEU A 118 4.53 -24.39 2.97
N CYS A 119 3.73 -23.40 2.59
CA CYS A 119 3.09 -22.47 3.51
C CYS A 119 1.86 -21.81 2.87
N VAL A 120 1.03 -21.21 3.73
CA VAL A 120 0.03 -20.23 3.36
C VAL A 120 0.58 -18.84 3.70
N VAL A 121 0.67 -17.95 2.72
CA VAL A 121 0.95 -16.52 2.94
C VAL A 121 -0.39 -15.79 2.98
N SER A 122 -0.80 -15.33 4.17
CA SER A 122 -2.08 -14.66 4.35
C SER A 122 -1.91 -13.18 4.61
N ASP A 123 -2.88 -12.38 4.20
CA ASP A 123 -2.96 -11.00 4.63
C ASP A 123 -3.03 -10.90 6.17
N VAL A 124 -2.51 -9.81 6.73
CA VAL A 124 -2.56 -9.53 8.18
C VAL A 124 -3.99 -9.48 8.72
N PHE A 125 -4.97 -9.16 7.88
CA PHE A 125 -6.38 -9.16 8.25
C PHE A 125 -7.03 -10.55 8.25
N PHE A 126 -6.34 -11.58 7.73
CA PHE A 126 -6.85 -12.96 7.64
C PHE A 126 -6.28 -13.84 8.74
N GLY A 127 -6.37 -13.39 10.00
CA GLY A 127 -5.91 -14.16 11.15
C GLY A 127 -6.58 -15.54 11.25
N TRP A 128 -7.78 -15.71 10.71
CA TRP A 128 -8.44 -17.02 10.57
C TRP A 128 -7.63 -18.03 9.75
N ALA A 129 -6.82 -17.59 8.76
CA ALA A 129 -6.01 -18.45 7.90
C ALA A 129 -4.95 -19.24 8.68
N VAL A 130 -4.49 -18.71 9.83
CA VAL A 130 -3.54 -19.40 10.71
C VAL A 130 -4.08 -20.77 11.14
N ARG A 131 -5.33 -20.83 11.59
CA ARG A 131 -5.95 -22.09 12.02
C ARG A 131 -6.25 -23.03 10.85
N VAL A 132 -6.60 -22.47 9.69
CA VAL A 132 -6.79 -23.27 8.49
C VAL A 132 -5.47 -23.95 8.12
N ALA A 133 -4.38 -23.19 8.01
CA ALA A 133 -3.04 -23.72 7.72
C ALA A 133 -2.62 -24.80 8.72
N GLU A 134 -2.77 -24.56 10.03
CA GLU A 134 -2.47 -25.54 11.09
C GLU A 134 -3.24 -26.86 10.89
N SER A 135 -4.55 -26.77 10.61
CA SER A 135 -5.40 -27.95 10.43
C SER A 135 -5.11 -28.76 9.17
N MET A 136 -4.48 -28.16 8.15
CA MET A 136 -4.06 -28.84 6.92
C MET A 136 -2.60 -29.33 6.99
N GLY A 137 -1.99 -29.28 8.17
CA GLY A 137 -0.60 -29.74 8.35
C GLY A 137 0.46 -28.76 7.84
N THR A 138 0.10 -27.57 7.38
CA THR A 138 1.06 -26.54 6.92
C THR A 138 1.27 -25.43 7.98
N VAL A 139 1.84 -24.30 7.59
CA VAL A 139 2.10 -23.13 8.44
C VAL A 139 1.62 -21.86 7.74
N ASN A 140 1.22 -20.86 8.53
CA ASN A 140 0.88 -19.54 8.03
C ASN A 140 2.05 -18.56 8.19
N VAL A 141 2.30 -17.74 7.18
CA VAL A 141 3.13 -16.54 7.25
C VAL A 141 2.26 -15.34 6.92
N THR A 142 2.22 -14.36 7.81
CA THR A 142 1.46 -13.15 7.56
C THR A 142 2.23 -12.24 6.62
N PHE A 143 1.56 -11.61 5.66
CA PHE A 143 2.14 -10.55 4.85
C PHE A 143 1.45 -9.21 5.13
N ALA A 144 2.25 -8.28 5.64
CA ALA A 144 1.95 -6.89 5.88
C ALA A 144 2.41 -6.06 4.66
N THR A 145 1.46 -5.52 3.90
CA THR A 145 1.72 -4.74 2.68
C THR A 145 2.16 -3.28 2.95
N TRP A 146 2.22 -2.90 4.22
CA TRP A 146 2.64 -1.60 4.74
C TRP A 146 4.07 -1.61 5.30
N GLY A 147 4.56 -0.42 5.65
CA GLY A 147 5.85 -0.20 6.30
C GLY A 147 5.85 -0.63 7.77
N ALA A 148 7.02 -0.81 8.36
CA ALA A 148 7.17 -1.30 9.73
C ALA A 148 6.56 -0.35 10.77
N TYR A 149 6.74 0.95 10.61
CA TYR A 149 6.21 1.97 11.52
C TYR A 149 4.68 1.98 11.51
N GLY A 150 4.09 2.06 10.31
CA GLY A 150 2.64 2.03 10.12
C GLY A 150 2.02 0.72 10.62
N ASN A 151 2.68 -0.42 10.37
CA ASN A 151 2.27 -1.73 10.86
C ASN A 151 2.20 -1.79 12.38
N LEU A 152 3.30 -1.41 13.05
CA LEU A 152 3.37 -1.40 14.52
C LEU A 152 2.31 -0.46 15.10
N ALA A 153 2.21 0.76 14.58
CA ALA A 153 1.26 1.74 15.07
C ALA A 153 -0.19 1.25 14.91
N PHE A 154 -0.53 0.68 13.75
CA PHE A 154 -1.86 0.14 13.48
C PHE A 154 -2.20 -1.05 14.38
N ILE A 155 -1.30 -2.03 14.50
CA ILE A 155 -1.48 -3.21 15.35
C ILE A 155 -1.63 -2.79 16.82
N SER A 156 -0.73 -1.94 17.30
CA SER A 156 -0.71 -1.48 18.69
C SER A 156 -1.97 -0.70 19.04
N LEU A 157 -2.42 0.21 18.16
CA LEU A 157 -3.64 0.96 18.37
C LEU A 157 -4.86 0.04 18.52
N TRP A 158 -5.08 -0.89 17.59
CA TRP A 158 -6.27 -1.74 17.62
C TRP A 158 -6.28 -2.73 18.79
N MET A 159 -5.11 -3.24 19.16
CA MET A 159 -4.99 -4.18 20.28
C MET A 159 -5.22 -3.53 21.64
N ASN A 160 -4.87 -2.24 21.79
CA ASN A 160 -4.83 -1.60 23.11
C ASN A 160 -5.80 -0.41 23.26
N LEU A 161 -6.25 0.19 22.16
CA LEU A 161 -7.13 1.39 22.13
C LEU A 161 -6.72 2.52 23.10
N PRO A 162 -5.43 2.89 23.20
CA PRO A 162 -4.93 3.79 24.26
C PRO A 162 -5.49 5.21 24.19
N HIS A 163 -5.98 5.65 23.01
CA HIS A 163 -6.67 6.93 22.84
C HIS A 163 -7.93 7.07 23.71
N ARG A 164 -8.49 5.97 24.22
CA ARG A 164 -9.65 5.99 25.12
C ARG A 164 -9.30 6.26 26.57
N GLU A 165 -8.07 5.93 26.97
CA GLU A 165 -7.57 6.04 28.33
C GLU A 165 -6.81 7.35 28.54
N SER A 166 -6.56 8.09 27.46
CA SER A 166 -5.85 9.36 27.50
C SER A 166 -6.73 10.48 28.05
N GLU A 167 -6.26 11.13 29.11
CA GLU A 167 -6.80 12.40 29.61
C GLU A 167 -6.28 13.63 28.82
N SER A 168 -5.31 13.41 27.93
CA SER A 168 -4.72 14.41 27.04
C SER A 168 -5.25 14.27 25.61
N GLU A 169 -5.16 15.33 24.81
CA GLU A 169 -5.44 15.32 23.36
C GLU A 169 -4.44 14.47 22.54
N GLU A 170 -3.43 13.90 23.19
CA GLU A 170 -2.46 13.00 22.58
C GLU A 170 -2.25 11.72 23.39
N PHE A 171 -1.95 10.62 22.72
CA PHE A 171 -1.68 9.32 23.31
C PHE A 171 -0.38 8.71 22.79
N THR A 172 0.17 7.75 23.54
CA THR A 172 1.28 6.90 23.12
C THR A 172 0.76 5.51 22.72
N LEU A 173 1.57 4.77 21.96
CA LEU A 173 1.23 3.42 21.53
C LEU A 173 2.17 2.41 22.18
N PRO A 174 1.66 1.34 22.81
CA PRO A 174 2.49 0.24 23.29
C PRO A 174 3.43 -0.27 22.20
N GLY A 175 4.71 -0.43 22.53
CA GLY A 175 5.76 -0.84 21.58
C GLY A 175 6.50 0.32 20.90
N LEU A 176 5.97 1.55 20.93
CA LEU A 176 6.69 2.75 20.53
C LEU A 176 7.26 3.48 21.76
N PRO A 177 8.38 4.21 21.64
CA PRO A 177 8.88 5.07 22.71
C PRO A 177 7.88 6.15 23.12
N ASP A 178 7.82 6.50 24.41
CA ASP A 178 6.86 7.49 24.96
C ASP A 178 6.97 8.90 24.35
N ARG A 179 8.13 9.24 23.80
CA ARG A 179 8.34 10.50 23.06
C ARG A 179 7.50 10.59 21.78
N ILE A 180 7.08 9.44 21.23
CA ILE A 180 6.25 9.38 20.04
C ILE A 180 4.80 9.44 20.48
N ARG A 181 4.21 10.61 20.26
CA ARG A 181 2.82 10.91 20.60
C ARG A 181 1.99 11.12 19.35
N PHE A 182 0.72 10.72 19.42
CA PHE A 182 -0.25 10.87 18.36
C PHE A 182 -1.45 11.67 18.85
N PRO A 183 -1.90 12.69 18.10
CA PRO A 183 -3.09 13.44 18.46
C PRO A 183 -4.36 12.62 18.22
N ILE A 184 -5.37 12.79 19.09
CA ILE A 184 -6.66 12.09 19.04
C ILE A 184 -7.59 12.75 18.01
N SER A 185 -7.67 14.08 18.02
CA SER A 185 -8.57 14.87 17.18
C SER A 185 -8.46 14.63 15.66
N PRO A 186 -7.30 14.31 15.06
CA PRO A 186 -7.22 13.97 13.63
C PRO A 186 -7.29 12.46 13.35
N LEU A 187 -7.52 11.60 14.34
CA LEU A 187 -7.78 10.17 14.07
C LEU A 187 -9.01 10.03 13.19
N HIS A 188 -8.98 9.08 12.26
CA HIS A 188 -10.16 8.72 11.47
C HIS A 188 -11.34 8.39 12.39
N GLN A 189 -12.55 8.81 12.02
CA GLN A 189 -13.74 8.74 12.89
C GLN A 189 -13.96 7.34 13.48
N PHE A 190 -13.80 6.29 12.67
CA PHE A 190 -13.95 4.91 13.14
C PHE A 190 -12.91 4.51 14.21
N LEU A 191 -11.68 5.01 14.11
CA LEU A 191 -10.66 4.79 15.13
C LEU A 191 -10.98 5.57 16.40
N ARG A 192 -11.37 6.83 16.26
CA ARG A 192 -11.70 7.69 17.40
C ARG A 192 -12.89 7.16 18.21
N MET A 193 -13.86 6.52 17.55
CA MET A 193 -15.03 5.93 18.18
C MET A 193 -14.82 4.47 18.64
N ALA A 194 -13.69 3.85 18.31
CA ALA A 194 -13.41 2.47 18.65
C ALA A 194 -13.45 2.27 20.16
N ASN A 195 -14.05 1.17 20.62
CA ASN A 195 -14.32 0.94 22.05
C ASN A 195 -14.16 -0.52 22.49
N GLY A 196 -13.61 -1.40 21.65
CA GLY A 196 -13.46 -2.82 21.94
C GLY A 196 -14.73 -3.64 21.64
N THR A 197 -15.89 -2.99 21.58
CA THR A 197 -17.19 -3.63 21.28
C THR A 197 -17.83 -3.13 19.99
N ASP A 198 -17.28 -2.12 19.33
CA ASP A 198 -17.76 -1.67 18.03
C ASP A 198 -17.44 -2.71 16.92
N SER A 199 -18.04 -2.54 15.74
CA SER A 199 -17.88 -3.48 14.62
C SER A 199 -16.43 -3.62 14.15
N TRP A 200 -15.63 -2.56 14.21
CA TRP A 200 -14.24 -2.59 13.78
C TRP A 200 -13.36 -3.28 14.82
N SER A 201 -13.52 -2.98 16.11
CA SER A 201 -12.79 -3.67 17.18
C SER A 201 -13.08 -5.16 17.21
N ARG A 202 -14.36 -5.55 17.08
CA ARG A 202 -14.79 -6.96 17.02
C ARG A 202 -14.18 -7.74 15.85
N PHE A 203 -13.77 -7.05 14.79
CA PHE A 203 -13.06 -7.66 13.68
C PHE A 203 -11.54 -7.62 13.89
N PHE A 204 -10.94 -6.43 14.04
CA PHE A 204 -9.49 -6.30 14.02
C PHE A 204 -8.78 -6.96 15.19
N GLN A 205 -9.29 -6.85 16.43
CA GLN A 205 -8.63 -7.44 17.59
C GLN A 205 -8.44 -8.97 17.46
N PRO A 206 -9.48 -9.78 17.17
CA PRO A 206 -9.30 -11.21 17.02
C PRO A 206 -8.48 -11.57 15.77
N GLN A 207 -8.58 -10.83 14.66
CA GLN A 207 -7.78 -11.12 13.47
C GLN A 207 -6.29 -10.82 13.71
N ILE A 208 -5.95 -9.66 14.28
CA ILE A 208 -4.58 -9.30 14.65
C ILE A 208 -4.00 -10.30 15.65
N SER A 209 -4.75 -10.62 16.71
CA SER A 209 -4.34 -11.58 17.74
C SER A 209 -4.00 -12.95 17.14
N LYS A 210 -4.82 -13.44 16.19
CA LYS A 210 -4.54 -14.70 15.48
C LYS A 210 -3.33 -14.56 14.55
N SER A 211 -3.21 -13.48 13.79
CA SER A 211 -2.09 -13.23 12.86
C SER A 211 -0.73 -13.18 13.58
N LEU A 212 -0.69 -12.73 14.84
CA LEU A 212 0.52 -12.76 15.69
C LEU A 212 0.98 -14.18 16.05
N ARG A 213 0.19 -15.22 15.75
CA ARG A 213 0.58 -16.63 15.91
C ARG A 213 1.18 -17.25 14.64
N SER A 214 1.30 -16.50 13.55
CA SER A 214 1.97 -16.95 12.33
C SER A 214 3.44 -17.34 12.60
N LEU A 215 4.03 -18.15 11.71
CA LEU A 215 5.46 -18.51 11.78
C LEU A 215 6.36 -17.27 11.74
N GLY A 216 5.92 -16.24 11.04
CA GLY A 216 6.57 -14.93 10.95
C GLY A 216 5.73 -13.98 10.11
N CYS A 217 6.29 -12.79 9.87
CA CYS A 217 5.66 -11.70 9.16
C CYS A 217 6.57 -11.21 8.02
N LEU A 218 6.08 -11.25 6.79
CA LEU A 218 6.66 -10.50 5.67
C LEU A 218 6.22 -9.04 5.79
N CYS A 219 7.14 -8.09 5.61
CA CYS A 219 6.84 -6.67 5.62
C CYS A 219 7.32 -6.06 4.30
N ASN A 220 6.47 -5.28 3.62
CA ASN A 220 6.82 -4.63 2.35
C ASN A 220 7.69 -3.37 2.58
N THR A 221 8.83 -3.51 3.23
CA THR A 221 9.78 -2.42 3.52
C THR A 221 11.22 -2.88 3.37
N VAL A 222 12.16 -1.94 3.52
CA VAL A 222 13.61 -2.13 3.43
C VAL A 222 14.23 -1.89 4.81
N GLU A 223 15.16 -2.75 5.22
CA GLU A 223 15.85 -2.66 6.52
C GLU A 223 16.49 -1.28 6.73
N GLU A 224 17.19 -0.76 5.73
CA GLU A 224 17.92 0.51 5.77
C GLU A 224 17.01 1.76 5.70
N VAL A 225 15.73 1.56 5.37
CA VAL A 225 14.73 2.65 5.31
C VAL A 225 14.02 2.79 6.64
N GLU A 226 13.63 1.69 7.28
CA GLU A 226 12.91 1.69 8.56
C GLU A 226 13.64 0.91 9.68
N PRO A 227 14.94 1.12 9.94
CA PRO A 227 15.71 0.24 10.83
C PRO A 227 15.18 0.22 12.26
N ILE A 228 14.90 1.42 12.80
CA ILE A 228 14.40 1.59 14.17
C ILE A 228 12.96 1.05 14.29
N ALA A 229 12.10 1.33 13.31
CA ALA A 229 10.72 0.86 13.34
C ALA A 229 10.62 -0.66 13.19
N LEU A 230 11.51 -1.29 12.41
CA LEU A 230 11.63 -2.75 12.32
C LEU A 230 12.09 -3.37 13.65
N GLU A 231 13.02 -2.73 14.36
CA GLU A 231 13.41 -3.16 15.70
C GLU A 231 12.22 -3.16 16.66
N TRP A 232 11.47 -2.05 16.71
CA TRP A 232 10.26 -1.94 17.53
C TRP A 232 9.21 -2.98 17.13
N LEU A 233 8.97 -3.17 15.84
CA LEU A 233 8.00 -4.13 15.33
C LEU A 233 8.37 -5.56 15.72
N ARG A 234 9.64 -5.96 15.55
CA ARG A 234 10.14 -7.28 15.99
C ARG A 234 9.97 -7.46 17.50
N ASN A 235 10.32 -6.43 18.27
CA ASN A 235 10.17 -6.42 19.71
C ASN A 235 8.72 -6.51 20.18
N TYR A 236 7.78 -5.92 19.44
CA TYR A 236 6.36 -5.98 19.76
C TYR A 236 5.73 -7.31 19.35
N MET A 237 5.96 -7.75 18.11
CA MET A 237 5.31 -8.94 17.55
C MET A 237 5.86 -10.26 18.13
N LYS A 238 7.13 -10.28 18.59
CA LYS A 238 7.80 -11.49 19.12
C LYS A 238 7.83 -12.69 18.16
N ILE A 239 7.65 -12.44 16.86
CA ILE A 239 7.83 -13.40 15.77
C ILE A 239 8.84 -12.82 14.77
N PRO A 240 9.48 -13.65 13.92
CA PRO A 240 10.34 -13.16 12.85
C PRO A 240 9.64 -12.15 11.95
N VAL A 241 10.33 -11.07 11.60
CA VAL A 241 9.87 -10.06 10.62
C VAL A 241 10.91 -9.95 9.52
N TRP A 242 10.49 -10.24 8.29
CA TRP A 242 11.33 -10.18 7.08
C TRP A 242 10.94 -8.97 6.23
N PRO A 243 11.78 -7.92 6.17
CA PRO A 243 11.58 -6.79 5.27
C PRO A 243 11.98 -7.21 3.86
N ILE A 244 10.99 -7.48 3.01
CA ILE A 244 11.17 -8.03 1.65
C ILE A 244 10.90 -7.00 0.56
N GLY A 245 10.74 -5.73 0.93
CA GLY A 245 10.28 -4.68 0.04
C GLY A 245 11.40 -3.84 -0.56
N PRO A 246 11.04 -2.84 -1.39
CA PRO A 246 9.69 -2.63 -1.88
C PRO A 246 9.39 -3.57 -3.05
N LEU A 247 8.18 -4.12 -3.09
CA LEU A 247 7.71 -5.00 -4.18
C LEU A 247 7.30 -4.18 -5.41
N LEU A 248 8.29 -3.57 -6.05
CA LEU A 248 8.16 -2.78 -7.27
C LEU A 248 8.72 -3.55 -8.47
N PRO A 249 8.22 -3.29 -9.70
CA PRO A 249 8.84 -3.82 -10.93
C PRO A 249 10.36 -3.59 -10.96
N SER A 250 11.14 -4.64 -11.24
CA SER A 250 12.61 -4.60 -11.26
C SER A 250 13.19 -3.52 -12.19
N ALA A 251 12.51 -3.25 -13.31
CA ALA A 251 12.87 -2.18 -14.24
C ALA A 251 12.84 -0.76 -13.62
N LEU A 252 12.08 -0.54 -12.54
CA LEU A 252 12.08 0.73 -11.80
C LEU A 252 13.26 0.87 -10.84
N LEU A 253 13.83 -0.25 -10.41
CA LEU A 253 14.95 -0.29 -9.47
C LEU A 253 16.30 -0.21 -10.22
N ASN A 254 16.33 -0.67 -11.47
CA ASN A 254 17.52 -0.70 -12.32
C ASN A 254 17.50 0.41 -13.40
N LYS A 255 18.12 1.56 -13.11
CA LYS A 255 18.31 2.67 -14.08
C LYS A 255 19.18 2.31 -15.30
N SER A 256 19.81 1.13 -15.36
CA SER A 256 20.71 0.70 -16.44
C SER A 256 19.97 0.14 -17.67
N SER A 257 18.70 -0.21 -17.57
CA SER A 257 17.90 -0.56 -18.74
C SER A 257 17.39 0.71 -19.42
N SER A 258 17.98 1.02 -20.58
CA SER A 258 17.58 2.09 -21.51
C SER A 258 16.16 1.94 -22.08
N SER A 259 15.30 1.09 -21.51
CA SER A 259 13.88 1.07 -21.78
C SER A 259 13.19 2.11 -20.90
N ALA A 260 13.13 3.36 -21.38
CA ALA A 260 12.05 4.28 -21.04
C ALA A 260 10.73 3.64 -21.51
N GLY A 261 10.23 2.66 -20.77
CA GLY A 261 9.36 1.62 -21.30
C GLY A 261 8.13 1.39 -20.44
N HIS A 262 7.14 2.27 -20.55
CA HIS A 262 5.72 1.96 -20.38
C HIS A 262 5.37 1.00 -19.22
N PHE A 263 5.57 1.42 -17.97
CA PHE A 263 5.30 0.64 -16.76
C PHE A 263 3.81 0.34 -16.57
N TYR A 264 2.92 1.10 -17.23
CA TYR A 264 1.48 0.83 -17.27
C TYR A 264 1.12 -0.59 -17.74
N LYS A 265 1.97 -1.23 -18.57
CA LYS A 265 1.73 -2.63 -19.00
C LYS A 265 1.85 -3.63 -17.85
N HIS A 266 2.56 -3.28 -16.78
CA HIS A 266 2.70 -4.12 -15.58
C HIS A 266 1.56 -3.93 -14.57
N ARG A 267 0.68 -2.94 -14.79
CA ARG A 267 -0.52 -2.69 -13.99
C ARG A 267 -1.69 -2.30 -14.91
N ALA A 268 -2.33 -3.28 -15.53
CA ALA A 268 -3.48 -3.05 -16.38
C ALA A 268 -4.72 -3.79 -15.88
N GLY A 269 -5.81 -3.02 -15.71
CA GLY A 269 -7.16 -3.47 -15.34
C GLY A 269 -8.17 -2.31 -15.38
N LYS A 270 -7.69 -1.06 -15.52
CA LYS A 270 -8.50 0.15 -15.69
C LYS A 270 -8.02 0.93 -16.90
N GLN A 271 -8.95 1.45 -17.68
CA GLN A 271 -8.63 2.40 -18.74
C GLN A 271 -8.24 3.73 -18.10
N PRO A 272 -7.07 4.29 -18.42
CA PRO A 272 -6.65 5.55 -17.85
C PRO A 272 -7.58 6.68 -18.33
N GLY A 273 -7.84 7.68 -17.49
CA GLY A 273 -8.67 8.84 -17.90
C GLY A 273 -8.03 9.69 -18.99
N MET A 274 -6.76 9.45 -19.29
CA MET A 274 -6.00 10.00 -20.40
C MET A 274 -4.95 8.97 -20.84
N SER A 275 -4.68 8.85 -22.14
CA SER A 275 -3.67 7.89 -22.60
C SER A 275 -2.31 8.19 -21.96
N VAL A 276 -1.58 7.14 -21.57
CA VAL A 276 -0.28 7.26 -20.90
C VAL A 276 0.69 8.05 -21.76
N GLU A 277 0.65 7.85 -23.08
CA GLU A 277 1.48 8.56 -24.04
C GLU A 277 1.23 10.07 -24.02
N LYS A 278 0.00 10.53 -23.79
CA LYS A 278 -0.29 11.98 -23.69
C LYS A 278 0.27 12.57 -22.40
N CYS A 279 0.13 11.84 -21.29
CA CYS A 279 0.64 12.28 -19.99
C CYS A 279 2.18 12.38 -20.01
N ILE A 280 2.86 11.36 -20.52
CA ILE A 280 4.32 11.34 -20.63
C ILE A 280 4.82 12.41 -21.61
N LYS A 281 4.18 12.56 -22.79
CA LYS A 281 4.54 13.64 -23.73
C LYS A 281 4.41 15.04 -23.13
N TRP A 282 3.43 15.25 -22.23
CA TRP A 282 3.32 16.52 -21.54
C TRP A 282 4.45 16.72 -20.53
N LEU A 283 4.83 15.66 -19.79
CA LEU A 283 5.95 15.70 -18.85
C LEU A 283 7.31 15.93 -19.54
N ASP A 284 7.52 15.35 -20.73
CA ASP A 284 8.74 15.52 -21.55
C ASP A 284 9.05 16.98 -21.89
N LEU A 285 8.01 17.84 -21.93
CA LEU A 285 8.13 19.26 -22.24
C LEU A 285 8.50 20.13 -21.03
N GLN A 286 8.49 19.55 -19.82
CA GLN A 286 8.71 20.29 -18.58
C GLN A 286 10.16 20.21 -18.12
N LYS A 287 10.57 21.16 -17.27
CA LYS A 287 11.91 21.14 -16.65
C LYS A 287 11.99 20.00 -15.62
N PRO A 288 13.21 19.52 -15.30
CA PRO A 288 13.40 18.60 -14.18
C PRO A 288 12.84 19.18 -12.88
N ASP A 289 12.30 18.31 -12.03
CA ASP A 289 11.77 18.63 -10.70
C ASP A 289 10.72 19.77 -10.64
N SER A 290 10.06 20.10 -11.76
CA SER A 290 9.17 21.26 -11.85
C SER A 290 7.68 20.93 -11.75
N VAL A 291 7.31 19.65 -11.73
CA VAL A 291 5.91 19.19 -11.75
C VAL A 291 5.52 18.56 -10.41
N LEU A 292 4.42 19.04 -9.84
CA LEU A 292 3.74 18.42 -8.71
C LEU A 292 2.75 17.35 -9.20
N TYR A 293 2.95 16.11 -8.79
CA TYR A 293 1.95 15.05 -8.99
C TYR A 293 0.98 14.99 -7.80
N ILE A 294 -0.32 14.78 -8.05
CA ILE A 294 -1.37 14.79 -7.02
C ILE A 294 -2.29 13.59 -7.20
N SER A 295 -2.32 12.70 -6.20
CA SER A 295 -3.17 11.49 -6.22
C SER A 295 -3.45 10.96 -4.82
N PHE A 296 -4.72 10.70 -4.53
CA PHE A 296 -5.19 10.15 -3.25
C PHE A 296 -5.44 8.62 -3.29
N GLY A 297 -4.96 7.96 -4.34
CA GLY A 297 -5.12 6.52 -4.54
C GLY A 297 -6.52 6.14 -5.03
N SER A 298 -6.85 4.84 -4.95
CA SER A 298 -8.09 4.32 -5.52
C SER A 298 -9.28 4.30 -4.56
N GLN A 299 -9.05 4.49 -3.26
CA GLN A 299 -10.07 4.37 -2.21
C GLN A 299 -10.51 5.70 -1.63
N ASN A 300 -9.68 6.75 -1.74
CA ASN A 300 -9.96 8.03 -1.10
C ASN A 300 -10.31 9.11 -2.12
N THR A 301 -11.07 10.10 -1.65
CA THR A 301 -11.36 11.36 -2.34
C THR A 301 -11.48 12.46 -1.28
N ILE A 302 -11.43 13.71 -1.70
CA ILE A 302 -11.57 14.89 -0.83
C ILE A 302 -12.97 15.49 -0.96
N SER A 303 -13.39 16.29 0.03
CA SER A 303 -14.65 17.02 -0.04
C SER A 303 -14.61 18.08 -1.15
N GLN A 304 -15.78 18.53 -1.62
CA GLN A 304 -15.85 19.59 -2.62
C GLN A 304 -15.17 20.89 -2.13
N ALA A 305 -15.28 21.21 -0.84
CA ALA A 305 -14.62 22.37 -0.26
C ALA A 305 -13.09 22.25 -0.33
N GLN A 306 -12.55 21.08 0.03
CA GLN A 306 -11.13 20.77 -0.08
C GLN A 306 -10.65 20.79 -1.53
N MET A 307 -11.45 20.30 -2.49
CA MET A 307 -11.13 20.39 -3.93
C MET A 307 -10.99 21.83 -4.39
N LYS A 308 -11.92 22.72 -3.97
CA LYS A 308 -11.87 24.13 -4.32
C LYS A 308 -10.66 24.84 -3.71
N ALA A 309 -10.33 24.54 -2.45
CA ALA A 309 -9.14 25.09 -1.79
C ALA A 309 -7.84 24.61 -2.48
N LEU A 310 -7.73 23.31 -2.77
CA LEU A 310 -6.59 22.75 -3.50
C LEU A 310 -6.45 23.39 -4.88
N ALA A 311 -7.55 23.53 -5.63
CA ALA A 311 -7.55 24.19 -6.94
C ALA A 311 -7.08 25.65 -6.86
N SER A 312 -7.56 26.43 -5.89
CA SER A 312 -7.12 27.82 -5.69
C SER A 312 -5.62 27.90 -5.41
N GLY A 313 -5.12 27.09 -4.46
CA GLY A 313 -3.71 27.07 -4.12
C GLY A 313 -2.81 26.61 -5.28
N LEU A 314 -3.25 25.63 -6.07
CA LEU A 314 -2.55 25.21 -7.28
C LEU A 314 -2.47 26.36 -8.29
N GLU A 315 -3.60 26.99 -8.62
CA GLU A 315 -3.66 28.08 -9.59
C GLU A 315 -2.74 29.25 -9.16
N GLU A 316 -2.81 29.65 -7.90
CA GLU A 316 -2.05 30.79 -7.36
C GLU A 316 -0.56 30.52 -7.17
N SER A 317 -0.15 29.28 -6.91
CA SER A 317 1.27 28.91 -6.77
C SER A 317 2.05 29.01 -8.09
N GLY A 318 1.36 28.96 -9.24
CA GLY A 318 1.99 28.92 -10.56
C GLY A 318 2.78 27.64 -10.87
N VAL A 319 2.85 26.68 -9.94
CA VAL A 319 3.55 25.40 -10.10
C VAL A 319 2.84 24.55 -11.16
N LEU A 320 3.64 23.83 -11.95
CA LEU A 320 3.11 22.87 -12.92
C LEU A 320 2.57 21.64 -12.20
N PHE A 321 1.40 21.13 -12.59
CA PHE A 321 0.82 19.99 -11.88
C PHE A 321 0.12 18.95 -12.77
N ILE A 322 0.09 17.72 -12.27
CA ILE A 322 -0.80 16.66 -12.76
C ILE A 322 -1.69 16.23 -11.60
N TRP A 323 -2.99 16.43 -11.72
CA TRP A 323 -3.95 16.08 -10.68
C TRP A 323 -4.90 14.99 -11.14
N VAL A 324 -4.84 13.84 -10.46
CA VAL A 324 -5.83 12.78 -10.62
C VAL A 324 -7.10 13.15 -9.87
N ILE A 325 -8.16 13.49 -10.61
CA ILE A 325 -9.44 13.95 -10.07
C ILE A 325 -10.49 12.85 -10.10
N ARG A 326 -11.34 12.87 -9.06
CA ARG A 326 -12.45 11.95 -8.84
C ARG A 326 -13.64 12.72 -8.26
N PRO A 327 -14.86 12.16 -8.32
CA PRO A 327 -15.99 12.73 -7.61
C PRO A 327 -15.68 12.99 -6.12
N PRO A 328 -16.13 14.12 -5.56
CA PRO A 328 -15.87 14.48 -4.18
C PRO A 328 -16.58 13.55 -3.20
N LEU A 329 -16.19 13.63 -1.94
CA LEU A 329 -16.81 12.86 -0.86
C LEU A 329 -18.34 13.08 -0.83
N GLY A 330 -19.09 11.98 -0.70
CA GLY A 330 -20.55 11.99 -0.71
C GLY A 330 -21.20 11.76 -2.08
N PHE A 331 -20.40 11.65 -3.14
CA PHE A 331 -20.86 11.32 -4.49
C PHE A 331 -20.39 9.91 -4.90
N ASP A 332 -21.04 9.33 -5.92
CA ASP A 332 -20.59 8.06 -6.49
C ASP A 332 -19.21 8.23 -7.13
N LEU A 333 -18.20 7.54 -6.60
CA LEU A 333 -16.83 7.55 -7.09
C LEU A 333 -16.69 7.02 -8.52
N ARG A 334 -17.68 6.26 -9.02
CA ARG A 334 -17.77 5.80 -10.40
C ARG A 334 -18.50 6.79 -11.32
N GLY A 335 -19.10 7.83 -10.75
CA GLY A 335 -19.83 8.85 -11.49
C GLY A 335 -18.92 9.73 -12.35
N GLU A 336 -19.54 10.46 -13.28
CA GLU A 336 -18.81 11.42 -14.10
C GLU A 336 -18.31 12.60 -13.27
N PHE A 337 -17.10 13.06 -13.58
CA PHE A 337 -16.55 14.27 -12.98
C PHE A 337 -17.27 15.51 -13.47
N LYS A 338 -17.76 16.34 -12.55
CA LYS A 338 -18.50 17.56 -12.88
C LYS A 338 -17.68 18.84 -12.61
N PRO A 339 -17.60 19.79 -13.56
CA PRO A 339 -16.79 21.01 -13.41
C PRO A 339 -17.12 21.87 -12.18
N GLU A 340 -18.38 21.88 -11.71
CA GLU A 340 -18.83 22.66 -10.55
C GLU A 340 -18.19 22.24 -9.21
N TRP A 341 -17.47 21.12 -9.19
CA TRP A 341 -16.67 20.68 -8.05
C TRP A 341 -15.36 21.45 -7.90
N LEU A 342 -14.98 22.22 -8.93
CA LEU A 342 -13.82 23.10 -8.95
C LEU A 342 -14.29 24.57 -8.95
N PRO A 343 -13.38 25.54 -8.75
CA PRO A 343 -13.68 26.95 -8.97
C PRO A 343 -14.08 27.19 -10.43
N ASP A 344 -15.03 28.09 -10.67
CA ASP A 344 -15.55 28.39 -12.01
C ASP A 344 -14.40 28.74 -12.97
N GLY A 345 -14.35 28.08 -14.14
CA GLY A 345 -13.35 28.31 -15.18
C GLY A 345 -11.93 27.79 -14.87
N PHE A 346 -11.73 27.03 -13.79
CA PHE A 346 -10.40 26.57 -13.36
C PHE A 346 -9.71 25.68 -14.42
N GLU A 347 -10.42 24.72 -15.00
CA GLU A 347 -9.85 23.81 -16.00
C GLU A 347 -9.47 24.57 -17.28
N GLU A 348 -10.29 25.53 -17.71
CA GLU A 348 -10.00 26.39 -18.85
C GLU A 348 -8.74 27.23 -18.62
N ARG A 349 -8.67 27.94 -17.48
CA ARG A 349 -7.54 28.82 -17.16
C ARG A 349 -6.22 28.05 -17.03
N THR A 350 -6.23 26.92 -16.35
CA THR A 350 -5.02 26.10 -16.16
C THR A 350 -4.54 25.47 -17.47
N ARG A 351 -5.47 25.11 -18.37
CA ARG A 351 -5.16 24.64 -19.73
C ARG A 351 -4.58 25.75 -20.61
N GLU A 352 -5.15 26.95 -20.61
CA GLU A 352 -4.67 28.11 -21.38
C GLU A 352 -3.27 28.56 -20.94
N LYS A 353 -3.02 28.60 -19.63
CA LYS A 353 -1.71 28.88 -19.05
C LYS A 353 -0.70 27.73 -19.22
N LYS A 354 -1.14 26.57 -19.72
CA LYS A 354 -0.38 25.31 -19.77
C LYS A 354 0.20 24.91 -18.40
N GLN A 355 -0.51 25.26 -17.33
CA GLN A 355 -0.07 25.09 -15.96
C GLN A 355 -0.31 23.67 -15.46
N GLY A 356 -1.43 23.03 -15.84
CA GLY A 356 -1.76 21.73 -15.27
C GLY A 356 -2.57 20.80 -16.16
N LEU A 357 -2.53 19.52 -15.81
CA LEU A 357 -3.33 18.47 -16.41
C LEU A 357 -4.26 17.85 -15.36
N LEU A 358 -5.55 17.82 -15.68
CA LEU A 358 -6.54 17.06 -14.91
C LEU A 358 -6.72 15.67 -15.54
N VAL A 359 -6.49 14.62 -14.74
CA VAL A 359 -6.61 13.23 -15.16
C VAL A 359 -7.78 12.59 -14.43
N LYS A 360 -8.82 12.18 -15.14
CA LYS A 360 -10.01 11.59 -14.52
C LYS A 360 -9.73 10.16 -14.06
N ASN A 361 -10.15 9.82 -12.84
CA ASN A 361 -10.16 8.47 -12.24
C ASN A 361 -8.79 7.82 -11.97
N TRP A 362 -7.96 7.62 -13.00
CA TRP A 362 -6.70 6.88 -12.90
C TRP A 362 -5.63 7.47 -13.82
N ALA A 363 -4.40 7.53 -13.31
CA ALA A 363 -3.20 7.94 -14.02
C ALA A 363 -2.08 6.89 -13.85
N PRO A 364 -1.13 6.81 -14.80
CA PRO A 364 0.02 5.93 -14.72
C PRO A 364 1.02 6.41 -13.66
N GLN A 365 0.67 6.25 -12.38
CA GLN A 365 1.41 6.80 -11.23
C GLN A 365 2.90 6.47 -11.26
N LEU A 366 3.25 5.20 -11.54
CA LEU A 366 4.65 4.77 -11.64
C LEU A 366 5.41 5.50 -12.75
N ASP A 367 4.81 5.61 -13.94
CA ASP A 367 5.44 6.33 -15.05
C ASP A 367 5.59 7.83 -14.76
N ILE A 368 4.63 8.45 -14.07
CA ILE A 368 4.70 9.86 -13.67
C ILE A 368 5.79 10.06 -12.61
N LEU A 369 5.80 9.27 -11.54
CA LEU A 369 6.79 9.39 -10.46
C LEU A 369 8.22 9.10 -10.94
N SER A 370 8.38 8.23 -11.94
CA SER A 370 9.70 7.92 -12.51
C SER A 370 10.18 8.96 -13.51
N HIS A 371 9.33 9.91 -13.91
CA HIS A 371 9.69 10.93 -14.87
C HIS A 371 10.52 12.03 -14.19
N LYS A 372 11.65 12.40 -14.82
CA LYS A 372 12.60 13.43 -14.33
C LYS A 372 11.97 14.80 -14.00
N SER A 373 10.81 15.10 -14.59
CA SER A 373 10.11 16.39 -14.40
C SER A 373 9.28 16.43 -13.12
N THR A 374 9.04 15.28 -12.48
CA THR A 374 8.24 15.19 -11.26
C THR A 374 9.08 15.57 -10.06
N GLY A 375 8.78 16.70 -9.42
CA GLY A 375 9.57 17.27 -8.33
C GLY A 375 9.04 16.98 -6.92
N ALA A 376 7.74 16.68 -6.81
CA ALA A 376 7.11 16.28 -5.55
C ALA A 376 5.79 15.53 -5.81
N PHE A 377 5.30 14.84 -4.79
CA PHE A 377 4.05 14.10 -4.81
C PHE A 377 3.14 14.48 -3.66
N LEU A 378 2.00 15.13 -3.94
CA LEU A 378 0.92 15.27 -2.97
C LEU A 378 0.14 13.95 -2.89
N SER A 379 0.26 13.29 -1.73
CA SER A 379 -0.17 11.92 -1.54
C SER A 379 -0.94 11.74 -0.24
N HIS A 380 -1.82 10.75 -0.22
CA HIS A 380 -2.48 10.25 0.98
C HIS A 380 -1.55 9.45 1.90
N CYS A 381 -0.26 9.31 1.59
CA CYS A 381 0.73 8.58 2.41
C CYS A 381 0.43 7.09 2.62
N GLY A 382 -0.35 6.45 1.74
CA GLY A 382 -0.48 5.00 1.71
C GLY A 382 0.83 4.35 1.30
N TRP A 383 1.22 3.26 1.95
CA TRP A 383 2.59 2.76 1.86
C TRP A 383 3.06 2.36 0.46
N ASN A 384 2.17 1.83 -0.38
CA ASN A 384 2.49 1.57 -1.79
C ASN A 384 2.87 2.86 -2.52
N SER A 385 2.10 3.93 -2.35
CA SER A 385 2.42 5.24 -2.95
C SER A 385 3.69 5.85 -2.38
N VAL A 386 3.97 5.65 -1.09
CA VAL A 386 5.21 6.10 -0.43
C VAL A 386 6.44 5.41 -1.03
N THR A 387 6.42 4.07 -1.10
CA THR A 387 7.54 3.29 -1.65
C THR A 387 7.77 3.57 -3.13
N GLU A 388 6.70 3.76 -3.92
CA GLU A 388 6.80 4.20 -5.32
C GLU A 388 7.50 5.56 -5.43
N SER A 389 7.08 6.56 -4.63
CA SER A 389 7.66 7.91 -4.65
C SER A 389 9.13 7.91 -4.24
N LEU A 390 9.44 7.30 -3.09
CA LEU A 390 10.78 7.33 -2.53
C LEU A 390 11.75 6.46 -3.32
N SER A 391 11.28 5.40 -4.00
CA SER A 391 12.14 4.64 -4.93
C SER A 391 12.65 5.48 -6.10
N GLN A 392 11.93 6.55 -6.45
CA GLN A 392 12.29 7.48 -7.52
C GLN A 392 12.92 8.78 -6.99
N GLY A 393 13.13 8.89 -5.67
CA GLY A 393 13.69 10.09 -5.04
C GLY A 393 12.74 11.29 -5.03
N VAL A 394 11.43 11.07 -5.17
CA VAL A 394 10.42 12.12 -5.17
C VAL A 394 9.89 12.35 -3.75
N PRO A 395 10.05 13.55 -3.17
CA PRO A 395 9.54 13.87 -1.83
C PRO A 395 8.02 14.05 -1.82
N ILE A 396 7.42 14.03 -0.62
CA ILE A 396 5.96 13.92 -0.44
C ILE A 396 5.37 15.16 0.25
N ILE A 397 4.22 15.62 -0.23
CA ILE A 397 3.29 16.49 0.51
C ILE A 397 2.19 15.58 1.05
N GLY A 398 2.24 15.30 2.35
CA GLY A 398 1.35 14.35 3.00
C GLY A 398 -0.02 14.94 3.29
N TRP A 399 -1.05 14.20 2.89
CA TRP A 399 -2.45 14.41 3.27
C TRP A 399 -3.07 13.07 3.68
N PRO A 400 -2.63 12.48 4.80
CA PRO A 400 -3.16 11.20 5.27
C PRO A 400 -4.66 11.27 5.55
N MET A 401 -5.40 10.25 5.14
CA MET A 401 -6.87 10.22 5.18
C MET A 401 -7.43 9.08 6.03
N ALA A 402 -6.84 7.89 5.96
CA ALA A 402 -7.36 6.67 6.57
C ALA A 402 -6.26 5.65 6.90
N ALA A 403 -6.66 4.50 7.46
CA ALA A 403 -5.78 3.38 7.76
C ALA A 403 -4.53 3.79 8.56
N GLU A 404 -3.34 3.37 8.12
CA GLU A 404 -2.04 3.65 8.75
C GLU A 404 -1.37 4.95 8.27
N GLN A 405 -2.01 5.67 7.35
CA GLN A 405 -1.41 6.77 6.59
C GLN A 405 -0.88 7.91 7.47
N ALA A 406 -1.57 8.24 8.56
CA ALA A 406 -1.12 9.29 9.48
C ALA A 406 0.16 8.89 10.24
N TYR A 407 0.34 7.59 10.51
CA TYR A 407 1.54 7.06 11.13
C TYR A 407 2.72 7.09 10.14
N ASN A 408 2.46 6.70 8.88
CA ASN A 408 3.44 6.84 7.79
C ASN A 408 3.86 8.31 7.64
N SER A 409 2.89 9.24 7.57
CA SER A 409 3.13 10.68 7.44
C SER A 409 4.04 11.20 8.56
N LYS A 410 3.75 10.84 9.83
CA LYS A 410 4.56 11.23 10.98
C LYS A 410 6.02 10.79 10.82
N MET A 411 6.26 9.53 10.48
CA MET A 411 7.61 9.00 10.29
C MET A 411 8.33 9.65 9.10
N LEU A 412 7.62 9.88 7.98
CA LEU A 412 8.18 10.57 6.81
C LEU A 412 8.61 12.02 7.12
N VAL A 413 7.87 12.71 7.99
CA VAL A 413 8.15 14.08 8.40
C VAL A 413 9.25 14.14 9.46
N GLU A 414 9.10 13.38 10.55
CA GLU A 414 9.91 13.53 11.76
C GLU A 414 11.22 12.73 11.72
N GLU A 415 11.21 11.54 11.11
CA GLU A 415 12.38 10.65 11.10
C GLU A 415 13.15 10.71 9.78
N MET A 416 12.44 10.68 8.65
CA MET A 416 13.09 10.68 7.33
C MET A 416 13.33 12.07 6.76
N GLY A 417 12.52 13.07 7.13
CA GLY A 417 12.60 14.43 6.57
C GLY A 417 12.35 14.51 5.07
N VAL A 418 11.62 13.56 4.49
CA VAL A 418 11.27 13.48 3.05
C VAL A 418 9.86 13.96 2.77
N SER A 419 9.13 14.38 3.80
CA SER A 419 7.75 14.81 3.71
C SER A 419 7.47 16.07 4.54
N VAL A 420 6.42 16.77 4.14
CA VAL A 420 5.69 17.75 4.96
C VAL A 420 4.24 17.35 5.01
N GLU A 421 3.54 17.64 6.09
CA GLU A 421 2.12 17.36 6.19
C GLU A 421 1.32 18.63 5.89
N LEU A 422 0.46 18.58 4.87
CA LEU A 422 -0.46 19.65 4.53
C LEU A 422 -1.65 19.67 5.48
N THR A 423 -2.27 18.51 5.70
CA THR A 423 -3.43 18.35 6.60
C THR A 423 -3.71 16.87 6.88
N ARG A 424 -4.68 16.56 7.75
CA ARG A 424 -5.12 15.18 8.06
C ARG A 424 -6.62 14.99 7.93
N GLY A 425 -7.00 13.82 7.43
CA GLY A 425 -8.38 13.35 7.39
C GLY A 425 -9.23 13.98 6.29
N LEU A 426 -10.51 13.60 6.29
CA LEU A 426 -11.52 14.05 5.34
C LEU A 426 -12.34 15.23 5.84
N GLN A 427 -12.20 15.57 7.13
CA GLN A 427 -12.97 16.60 7.82
C GLN A 427 -12.15 17.87 8.09
N SER A 428 -10.86 17.88 7.74
CA SER A 428 -10.05 19.07 7.91
C SER A 428 -10.47 20.18 6.94
N GLU A 429 -10.53 21.39 7.46
CA GLU A 429 -10.62 22.59 6.65
C GLU A 429 -9.22 22.98 6.19
N ILE A 430 -9.09 23.30 4.91
CA ILE A 430 -7.86 23.84 4.32
C ILE A 430 -8.20 25.07 3.50
N ARG A 431 -7.27 26.02 3.47
CA ARG A 431 -7.41 27.25 2.67
C ARG A 431 -6.48 27.25 1.47
N GLY A 432 -6.86 27.98 0.43
CA GLY A 432 -6.05 28.10 -0.80
C GLY A 432 -4.67 28.68 -0.53
N GLU A 433 -4.57 29.63 0.40
CA GLU A 433 -3.30 30.26 0.78
C GLU A 433 -2.36 29.26 1.47
N GLU A 434 -2.88 28.41 2.37
CA GLU A 434 -2.10 27.36 3.05
C GLU A 434 -1.57 26.31 2.06
N VAL A 435 -2.42 25.91 1.10
CA VAL A 435 -2.03 25.01 0.01
C VAL A 435 -0.92 25.64 -0.83
N LYS A 436 -1.07 26.91 -1.22
CA LYS A 436 -0.10 27.64 -2.02
C LYS A 436 1.26 27.69 -1.33
N GLU A 437 1.30 28.15 -0.08
CA GLU A 437 2.55 28.27 0.69
C GLU A 437 3.27 26.93 0.84
N MET A 438 2.51 25.85 1.07
CA MET A 438 3.06 24.50 1.16
C MET A 438 3.66 24.03 -0.17
N ILE A 439 2.95 24.25 -1.28
CA ILE A 439 3.43 23.90 -2.62
C ILE A 439 4.70 24.68 -2.95
N GLU A 440 4.72 26.00 -2.74
CA GLU A 440 5.89 26.85 -3.00
C GLU A 440 7.11 26.43 -2.17
N THR A 441 6.89 26.06 -0.90
CA THR A 441 7.96 25.60 0.00
C THR A 441 8.60 24.31 -0.49
N VAL A 442 7.81 23.35 -0.95
CA VAL A 442 8.30 22.02 -1.36
C VAL A 442 8.86 22.03 -2.77
N MET A 443 8.23 22.79 -3.68
CA MET A 443 8.66 22.91 -5.07
C MET A 443 9.81 23.90 -5.27
N GLY A 444 10.13 24.70 -4.24
CA GLY A 444 11.27 25.62 -4.26
C GLY A 444 12.58 24.91 -4.60
N GLU A 445 13.40 25.54 -5.47
CA GLU A 445 14.71 25.01 -5.90
C GLU A 445 15.74 24.97 -4.75
N ASN A 446 15.53 25.77 -3.71
CA ASN A 446 16.41 25.93 -2.54
C ASN A 446 15.65 25.69 -1.23
N GLY A 447 16.36 25.62 -0.11
CA GLY A 447 15.77 25.50 1.22
C GLY A 447 15.13 24.13 1.46
N LYS A 448 13.93 24.12 2.07
CA LYS A 448 13.27 22.90 2.55
C LYS A 448 12.97 21.90 1.43
N GLY A 449 12.44 22.36 0.29
CA GLY A 449 12.18 21.50 -0.87
C GLY A 449 13.42 20.80 -1.41
N ALA A 450 14.54 21.54 -1.51
CA ALA A 450 15.83 20.98 -1.96
C ALA A 450 16.39 19.95 -0.97
N GLU A 451 16.28 20.21 0.34
CA GLU A 451 16.68 19.26 1.38
C GLU A 451 15.84 17.97 1.32
N MET A 452 14.53 18.10 1.13
CA MET A 452 13.62 16.96 1.00
C MET A 452 13.95 16.11 -0.24
N ARG A 453 14.21 16.73 -1.40
CA ARG A 453 14.64 16.00 -2.62
C ARG A 453 15.97 15.26 -2.39
N LYS A 454 16.94 15.90 -1.72
CA LYS A 454 18.21 15.25 -1.38
C LYS A 454 17.99 14.02 -0.50
N LYS A 455 17.21 14.14 0.58
CA LYS A 455 16.91 13.01 1.48
C LYS A 455 16.12 11.91 0.77
N ALA A 456 15.16 12.27 -0.08
CA ALA A 456 14.41 11.30 -0.87
C ALA A 456 15.33 10.54 -1.84
N ALA A 457 16.30 11.20 -2.48
CA ALA A 457 17.30 10.55 -3.31
C ALA A 457 18.21 9.60 -2.50
N GLU A 458 18.60 9.96 -1.27
CA GLU A 458 19.35 9.07 -0.37
C GLU A 458 18.53 7.81 -0.01
N VAL A 459 17.22 7.96 0.23
CA VAL A 459 16.32 6.82 0.44
C VAL A 459 16.19 5.95 -0.82
N ALA A 460 16.11 6.55 -2.01
CA ALA A 460 16.07 5.84 -3.27
C ALA A 460 17.30 4.94 -3.47
N GLU A 461 18.50 5.43 -3.15
CA GLU A 461 19.73 4.65 -3.25
C GLU A 461 19.78 3.50 -2.24
N ARG A 462 19.25 3.69 -1.01
CA ARG A 462 19.12 2.60 -0.03
C ARG A 462 18.16 1.51 -0.52
N ILE A 463 17.01 1.91 -1.07
CA ILE A 463 16.05 0.99 -1.68
C ILE A 463 16.72 0.18 -2.79
N LYS A 464 17.46 0.85 -3.67
CA LYS A 464 18.16 0.20 -4.77
C LYS A 464 19.21 -0.79 -4.29
N ALA A 465 20.01 -0.42 -3.28
CA ALA A 465 21.02 -1.30 -2.71
C ALA A 465 20.39 -2.55 -2.05
N ALA A 466 19.28 -2.37 -1.33
CA ALA A 466 18.57 -3.47 -0.67
C ALA A 466 17.95 -4.48 -1.65
N MET A 467 17.62 -4.03 -2.85
CA MET A 467 17.05 -4.87 -3.92
C MET A 467 18.11 -5.39 -4.90
N ASN A 468 19.39 -5.08 -4.68
CA ASN A 468 20.45 -5.52 -5.57
C ASN A 468 20.64 -7.05 -5.49
N GLU A 469 20.68 -7.69 -6.65
CA GLU A 469 20.93 -9.14 -6.78
C GLU A 469 22.30 -9.47 -7.33
N GLU A 470 23.00 -8.46 -7.85
CA GLU A 470 24.30 -8.59 -8.49
C GLU A 470 25.42 -8.34 -7.48
N GLY A 471 26.54 -9.08 -7.63
CA GLY A 471 27.71 -8.95 -6.77
C GLY A 471 27.89 -10.12 -5.79
N GLU A 472 28.91 -10.00 -4.92
CA GLU A 472 29.26 -11.05 -3.95
C GLU A 472 28.25 -11.15 -2.79
N GLU A 473 27.65 -10.02 -2.40
CA GLU A 473 26.62 -9.94 -1.36
C GLU A 473 25.30 -9.41 -1.94
N LYS A 474 24.22 -10.16 -1.74
CA LYS A 474 22.86 -9.75 -2.12
C LYS A 474 22.37 -8.60 -1.22
N GLY A 475 21.48 -7.75 -1.73
CA GLY A 475 20.82 -6.72 -0.93
C GLY A 475 19.95 -7.30 0.19
N SER A 476 19.74 -6.50 1.25
CA SER A 476 19.05 -6.89 2.49
C SER A 476 17.65 -7.46 2.27
N SER A 477 16.86 -6.88 1.37
CA SER A 477 15.50 -7.38 1.05
C SER A 477 15.52 -8.73 0.33
N ILE A 478 16.51 -8.94 -0.55
CA ILE A 478 16.70 -10.22 -1.23
C ILE A 478 17.12 -11.30 -0.22
N GLN A 479 18.04 -10.96 0.68
CA GLN A 479 18.44 -11.86 1.78
C GLN A 479 17.28 -12.18 2.71
N ALA A 480 16.43 -11.19 3.05
CA ALA A 480 15.26 -11.39 3.88
C ALA A 480 14.25 -12.36 3.23
N LEU A 481 14.05 -12.26 1.92
CA LEU A 481 13.21 -13.20 1.16
C LEU A 481 13.81 -14.62 1.16
N ASP A 482 15.13 -14.75 0.94
CA ASP A 482 15.84 -16.04 1.02
C ASP A 482 15.75 -16.65 2.44
N ASN A 483 15.82 -15.83 3.48
CA ASN A 483 15.68 -16.24 4.87
C ASN A 483 14.25 -16.71 5.19
N PHE A 484 13.24 -16.02 4.69
CA PHE A 484 11.84 -16.46 4.77
C PHE A 484 11.67 -17.84 4.13
N ILE A 485 12.14 -18.01 2.89
CA ILE A 485 12.01 -19.28 2.14
C ILE A 485 12.72 -20.40 2.89
N SER A 486 13.93 -20.14 3.41
CA SER A 486 14.67 -21.11 4.22
C SER A 486 13.91 -21.50 5.49
N ALA A 487 13.29 -20.53 6.18
CA ALA A 487 12.55 -20.77 7.41
C ALA A 487 11.31 -21.66 7.19
N VAL A 488 10.56 -21.47 6.10
CA VAL A 488 9.41 -22.32 5.78
C VAL A 488 9.83 -23.72 5.33
N SER A 489 10.93 -23.85 4.58
CA SER A 489 11.45 -25.16 4.12
C SER A 489 11.98 -26.04 5.24
N VAL A 490 12.65 -25.48 6.26
CA VAL A 490 13.12 -26.28 7.42
C VAL A 490 11.96 -26.87 8.19
N ARG A 491 10.87 -26.12 8.36
CA ARG A 491 9.71 -26.55 9.13
C ARG A 491 8.85 -27.58 8.40
N GLY A 492 8.80 -27.53 7.06
CA GLY A 492 8.19 -28.58 6.24
C GLY A 492 8.86 -29.95 6.48
N LYS A 493 10.20 -29.99 6.47
CA LYS A 493 10.97 -31.23 6.68
C LYS A 493 10.88 -31.80 8.09
N GLN A 494 10.78 -30.95 9.12
CA GLN A 494 10.60 -31.43 10.50
C GLN A 494 9.25 -32.11 10.73
N LYS A 495 8.22 -31.78 9.93
CA LYS A 495 6.93 -32.47 10.00
C LYS A 495 6.95 -33.81 9.26
N GLU A 496 7.61 -33.91 8.11
CA GLU A 496 7.76 -35.18 7.35
C GLU A 496 8.53 -36.26 8.12
N ILE A 497 9.46 -35.89 9.02
CA ILE A 497 10.24 -36.84 9.82
C ILE A 497 9.44 -37.38 11.03
N CYS A 498 8.37 -36.69 11.44
CA CYS A 498 7.55 -37.03 12.62
C CYS A 498 6.21 -37.71 12.27
N THR A 499 5.92 -37.91 10.99
CA THR A 499 4.80 -38.71 10.46
C THR A 499 5.34 -40.00 9.88
#